data_AF-A0A5D0RPN9-F1
#
_entry.id   AF-A0A5D0RPN9-F1
#
_cell.length_a   1.000
_cell.length_b   1.000
_cell.length_c   1.000
_cell.angle_alpha   90.00
_cell.angle_beta   90.00
_cell.angle_gamma   90.00
#
_symmetry.space_group_name_H-M   'P 1'
#
loop_
_entity.id
_entity.type
_entity.pdbx_description
1 polymer ?
#
loop_
_entity_poly.entity_id
_entity_poly.type
_entity_poly.pdbx_seq_one_letter_code
_entity_poly.pdbx_strand_id
1 'polypeptide(L)'
;MKDKIVRVSDDTHMKLKELSKKSGKTMSKILENAVEEYCRKEFLKKTNNAYAKLRENKEKWEEELSEREDWDSTIRDGLEEDD
;
A
#
# COMPACT_ATOMS: atom_id res chain seq x y z
N MET A 1 -8.64 -13.37 -18.53
CA MET A 1 -7.58 -12.35 -18.73
C MET A 1 -6.77 -12.71 -19.97
N LYS A 2 -6.21 -11.73 -20.68
CA LYS A 2 -5.30 -11.97 -21.81
C LYS A 2 -3.87 -11.95 -21.28
N ASP A 3 -3.11 -13.00 -21.55
CA ASP A 3 -1.71 -13.07 -21.16
C ASP A 3 -0.86 -12.11 -22.00
N LYS A 4 0.15 -11.52 -21.37
CA LYS A 4 1.10 -10.58 -21.97
C LYS A 4 2.51 -10.99 -21.59
N ILE A 5 3.44 -10.86 -22.54
CA ILE A 5 4.85 -11.15 -22.33
C ILE A 5 5.58 -9.84 -22.07
N VAL A 6 6.35 -9.78 -20.98
CA VAL A 6 7.19 -8.64 -20.62
C VAL A 6 8.65 -9.08 -20.69
N ARG A 7 9.50 -8.28 -21.32
CA ARG A 7 10.95 -8.51 -21.35
C ARG A 7 11.55 -8.08 -20.02
N VAL A 8 12.37 -8.95 -19.43
CA VAL A 8 13.12 -8.71 -18.19
C VAL A 8 14.57 -9.13 -18.38
N SER A 9 15.48 -8.69 -17.51
CA SER A 9 16.85 -9.19 -17.52
C SER A 9 16.92 -10.67 -17.11
N ASP A 10 17.98 -11.36 -17.52
CA ASP A 10 18.23 -12.76 -17.15
C ASP A 10 18.26 -12.94 -15.62
N ASP A 11 18.92 -12.02 -14.91
CA ASP A 11 18.95 -12.01 -13.44
C ASP A 11 17.56 -11.93 -12.82
N THR A 12 16.68 -11.09 -13.38
CA THR A 12 15.29 -10.94 -12.89
C THR A 12 14.51 -12.21 -13.14
N HIS A 13 14.66 -12.81 -14.32
CA HIS A 13 14.04 -14.08 -14.65
C HIS A 13 14.51 -15.21 -13.72
N MET A 14 15.82 -15.29 -13.42
CA MET A 14 16.37 -16.26 -12.47
C MET A 14 15.78 -16.09 -11.07
N LYS A 15 15.70 -14.85 -10.58
CA LYS A 15 15.06 -14.54 -9.27
C LYS A 15 13.59 -14.95 -9.24
N LEU A 16 12.82 -14.64 -10.28
CA LEU A 16 11.42 -15.06 -10.39
C LEU A 16 11.27 -16.59 -10.37
N LYS A 17 12.17 -17.30 -11.07
CA LYS A 17 12.20 -18.77 -11.10
C LYS A 17 12.50 -19.36 -9.71
N GLU A 18 13.45 -18.80 -8.98
CA GLU A 18 13.76 -19.23 -7.61
C GLU A 18 12.61 -18.97 -6.64
N LEU A 19 12.00 -17.79 -6.71
CA LEU A 19 10.83 -17.44 -5.90
C LEU A 19 9.65 -18.35 -6.21
N SER A 20 9.47 -18.73 -7.48
CA SER A 20 8.44 -19.68 -7.91
C SER A 20 8.65 -21.05 -7.28
N LYS A 21 9.88 -21.57 -7.33
CA LYS A 21 10.22 -22.84 -6.67
C LYS A 21 10.00 -22.81 -5.16
N LYS A 22 10.36 -21.71 -4.50
CA LYS A 22 10.24 -21.58 -3.02
C LYS A 22 8.79 -21.41 -2.56
N SER A 23 7.98 -20.66 -3.30
CA SER A 23 6.62 -20.30 -2.89
C SER A 23 5.53 -21.23 -3.44
N GLY A 24 5.84 -22.08 -4.42
CA GLY A 24 4.86 -22.88 -5.16
C GLY A 24 3.96 -22.07 -6.10
N LYS A 25 4.15 -20.75 -6.18
CA LYS A 25 3.37 -19.85 -7.05
C LYS A 25 4.02 -19.75 -8.43
N THR A 26 3.22 -19.46 -9.46
CA THR A 26 3.74 -19.20 -10.81
C THR A 26 4.56 -17.91 -10.85
N MET A 27 5.53 -17.81 -11.77
CA MET A 27 6.31 -16.57 -11.95
C MET A 27 5.42 -15.36 -12.26
N SER A 28 4.34 -15.56 -13.04
CA SER A 28 3.35 -14.50 -13.32
C SER A 28 2.65 -14.03 -12.05
N LYS A 29 2.25 -14.94 -11.14
CA LYS A 29 1.60 -14.55 -9.88
C LYS A 29 2.58 -13.84 -8.94
N ILE A 30 3.84 -14.24 -8.94
CA ILE A 30 4.89 -13.54 -8.17
C ILE A 30 5.10 -12.13 -8.71
N LEU A 31 5.18 -11.99 -10.04
CA LEU A 31 5.33 -10.68 -10.68
C LEU A 31 4.12 -9.78 -10.39
N GLU A 32 2.90 -10.31 -10.47
CA GLU A 32 1.67 -9.58 -10.11
C GLU A 32 1.72 -9.06 -8.68
N ASN A 33 2.04 -9.91 -7.71
CA ASN A 33 2.14 -9.51 -6.31
C ASN A 33 3.26 -8.46 -6.10
N ALA A 34 4.40 -8.62 -6.76
CA ALA A 34 5.51 -7.68 -6.66
C ALA A 34 5.14 -6.28 -7.19
N VAL A 35 4.39 -6.23 -8.29
CA VAL A 35 3.86 -4.98 -8.84
C VAL A 35 2.85 -4.36 -7.89
N GLU A 36 1.93 -5.16 -7.34
CA GLU A 36 0.94 -4.68 -6.37
C GLU A 36 1.59 -4.10 -5.12
N GLU A 37 2.60 -4.78 -4.56
CA GLU A 37 3.39 -4.27 -3.44
C GLU A 37 4.11 -2.96 -3.78
N TYR A 38 4.70 -2.86 -4.97
CA TYR A 38 5.35 -1.63 -5.41
C TYR A 38 4.33 -0.47 -5.53
N CYS A 39 3.17 -0.73 -6.13
CA CYS A 39 2.09 0.25 -6.22
C CYS A 39 1.62 0.72 -4.84
N ARG A 40 1.43 -0.20 -3.88
CA ARG A 40 1.05 0.13 -2.50
C ARG A 40 2.12 1.01 -1.83
N LYS A 41 3.40 0.66 -1.98
CA LYS A 41 4.51 1.45 -1.42
C LYS A 41 4.56 2.86 -2.00
N GLU A 42 4.43 3.00 -3.32
CA GLU A 42 4.43 4.30 -3.98
C GLU A 42 3.21 5.15 -3.60
N PHE A 43 2.04 4.52 -3.43
CA PHE A 43 0.85 5.20 -2.93
C PHE A 43 1.08 5.77 -1.52
N LEU A 44 1.51 4.92 -0.58
CA LEU A 44 1.79 5.36 0.80
C LEU A 44 2.87 6.44 0.86
N LYS A 45 3.92 6.32 0.04
CA LYS A 45 4.98 7.35 -0.05
C LYS A 45 4.41 8.69 -0.50
N LYS A 46 3.55 8.71 -1.52
CA LYS A 46 2.89 9.93 -2.00
C LYS A 46 1.98 10.53 -0.92
N THR A 47 1.17 9.71 -0.26
CA THR A 47 0.29 10.14 0.84
C THR A 47 1.10 10.74 1.99
N ASN A 48 2.15 10.05 2.45
CA ASN A 48 3.02 10.56 3.51
C ASN A 48 3.68 11.89 3.15
N ASN A 49 4.15 12.03 1.91
CA ASN A 49 4.71 13.28 1.42
C ASN A 49 3.67 14.41 1.38
N ALA A 50 2.42 14.10 1.02
CA ALA A 50 1.33 15.09 1.06
C ALA A 50 1.03 15.55 2.49
N TYR A 51 0.95 14.61 3.45
CA TYR A 51 0.79 14.93 4.87
C TYR A 51 1.99 15.69 5.46
N ALA A 52 3.22 15.39 5.04
CA ALA A 52 4.39 16.15 5.46
C ALA A 52 4.29 17.62 5.02
N LYS A 53 3.89 17.87 3.76
CA LYS A 53 3.64 19.23 3.25
C LYS A 53 2.46 19.90 3.95
N LEU A 54 1.40 19.15 4.27
CA LEU A 54 0.25 19.68 5.00
C LEU A 54 0.68 20.18 6.40
N ARG A 55 1.50 19.39 7.11
CA ARG A 55 2.04 19.74 8.43
C ARG A 55 2.90 21.00 8.46
N GLU A 56 3.51 21.37 7.34
CA GLU A 56 4.26 22.64 7.22
C GLU A 56 3.33 23.86 7.24
N ASN A 57 2.05 23.69 6.94
CA ASN A 57 1.03 24.73 7.07
C ASN A 57 0.25 24.54 8.37
N LYS A 58 0.60 25.36 9.39
CA LYS A 58 0.02 25.26 10.74
C LYS A 58 -1.51 25.35 10.77
N GLU A 59 -2.10 26.30 10.05
CA GLU A 59 -3.56 26.51 10.01
C GLU A 59 -4.28 25.29 9.43
N LYS A 60 -3.82 24.80 8.28
CA LYS A 60 -4.40 23.60 7.64
C LYS A 60 -4.16 22.32 8.43
N TRP A 61 -3.05 22.25 9.18
CA TRP A 61 -2.76 21.12 10.03
C TRP A 61 -3.66 21.09 11.27
N GLU A 62 -3.94 22.25 11.88
CA GLU A 62 -4.90 22.37 12.98
C GLU A 62 -6.33 22.00 12.51
N GLU A 63 -6.72 22.40 11.30
CA GLU A 63 -8.00 21.99 10.69
C GLU A 63 -8.11 20.45 10.53
N GLU A 64 -7.08 19.80 9.98
CA GLU A 64 -7.08 18.33 9.82
C GLU A 64 -7.12 17.59 11.17
N LEU A 65 -6.41 18.10 12.19
CA LEU A 65 -6.45 17.52 13.52
C LEU A 65 -7.83 17.64 14.16
N SER A 66 -8.47 18.81 14.05
CA SER A 66 -9.84 19.02 14.54
C SER A 66 -10.82 18.07 13.85
N GLU A 67 -10.74 17.94 12.53
CA GLU A 67 -11.56 16.98 11.79
C GLU A 67 -11.33 15.54 12.30
N ARG A 68 -10.07 15.16 12.51
CA ARG A 68 -9.72 13.82 13.00
C ARG A 68 -10.27 13.55 14.40
N GLU A 69 -10.22 14.52 15.30
CA GLU A 69 -10.80 14.43 16.65
C GLU A 69 -12.33 14.23 16.59
N ASP A 70 -13.02 14.92 15.67
CA ASP A 70 -14.45 14.72 15.44
C ASP A 70 -14.75 13.28 14.99
N TRP A 71 -13.91 12.71 14.11
CA TRP A 71 -14.04 11.31 13.68
C TRP A 71 -13.73 10.30 14.78
N ASP A 72 -12.79 10.58 15.68
CA ASP A 72 -12.44 9.69 16.80
C ASP A 72 -13.65 9.44 17.73
N SER A 73 -14.62 10.35 17.78
CA SER A 73 -15.89 10.14 18.51
C SER A 73 -16.71 8.95 18.00
N THR A 74 -16.55 8.57 16.73
CA THR A 74 -17.28 7.47 16.07
C THR A 74 -16.61 6.11 16.23
N ILE A 75 -15.47 6.02 16.92
CA ILE A 75 -14.68 4.77 17.01
C ILE A 75 -15.44 3.61 17.70
N ARG A 76 -16.44 3.94 18.53
CA ARG A 76 -17.28 2.97 19.24
C ARG A 76 -18.56 2.60 18.51
N ASP A 77 -18.86 3.24 17.39
CA ASP A 77 -20.11 3.02 16.68
C ASP A 77 -20.18 1.57 16.16
N GLY A 78 -21.24 0.85 16.56
CA GLY A 78 -21.46 -0.53 16.16
C GLY A 78 -20.68 -1.59 16.93
N LEU A 79 -19.94 -1.21 17.98
CA LEU A 79 -19.39 -2.16 18.96
C LEU A 79 -20.42 -2.44 20.05
N GLU A 80 -20.59 -3.72 20.44
CA GLU A 80 -21.29 -4.08 21.66
C GLU A 80 -20.45 -3.63 22.86
N GLU A 81 -21.09 -3.09 23.92
CA GLU A 81 -20.35 -2.80 25.15
C GLU A 81 -19.86 -4.12 25.75
N ASP A 82 -18.55 -4.24 26.00
CA ASP A 82 -18.01 -5.38 26.75
C ASP A 82 -18.60 -5.31 28.19
N ASP A 83 -19.54 -6.22 28.51
CA ASP A 83 -20.10 -6.44 29.86
C ASP A 83 -19.04 -6.87 30.90
#